data_AF-A0A9W8N736-F1
#
_entry.id   AF-A0A9W8N736-F1
#
_cell.length_a   1.000
_cell.length_b   1.000
_cell.length_c   1.000
_cell.angle_alpha   90.00
_cell.angle_beta   90.00
_cell.angle_gamma   90.00
#
_symmetry.space_group_name_H-M   'P 1'
#
loop_
_entity.id
_entity.type
_entity.pdbx_description
1 polymer ?
#
loop_
_entity_poly.entity_id
_entity_poly.type
_entity_poly.pdbx_seq_one_letter_code
_entity_poly.pdbx_strand_id
1 'polypeptide(L)'
;MRFTTMIPLPVYPAILSLLALTSTAVASDAEATTTVTACTASSTSGAFFDLRPDAAIKPKPDGSRPSHSRGAPLTDYKARGWDYGSNFTLNICNAVVEPIEDVHGIEDSKWQNISAYYVSEGEYYSLGFQSANPITRGKELILQYEGGSPCGARKSSSSSRSLGDRSSVHAGAAYRDYENDEETPEEDATTNRATMIGFAGNPRLSSSPAIGMSSAGMPRFPSSP
;
A
#
# COMPACT_ATOMS: atom_id res chain seq x y z
N MET A 1 25.92 -69.16 -55.99
CA MET A 1 26.36 -68.75 -54.64
C MET A 1 25.52 -67.56 -54.18
N ARG A 2 25.58 -67.24 -52.88
CA ARG A 2 24.96 -66.11 -52.13
C ARG A 2 24.82 -64.80 -52.95
N PHE A 3 23.87 -63.89 -52.71
CA PHE A 3 23.36 -63.40 -51.41
C PHE A 3 21.89 -62.93 -51.42
N THR A 4 21.25 -63.00 -50.24
CA THR A 4 20.07 -62.21 -49.80
C THR A 4 20.42 -60.70 -49.74
N THR A 5 19.48 -59.76 -49.87
CA THR A 5 18.54 -59.34 -48.80
C THR A 5 17.28 -58.65 -49.33
N MET A 6 16.22 -58.59 -48.50
CA MET A 6 14.98 -57.85 -48.79
C MET A 6 15.08 -56.39 -48.33
N ILE A 7 14.36 -55.49 -49.03
CA ILE A 7 14.18 -54.07 -48.68
C ILE A 7 12.67 -53.82 -48.52
N PRO A 8 12.20 -53.15 -47.45
CA PRO A 8 10.80 -52.76 -47.30
C PRO A 8 10.50 -51.38 -47.93
N LEU A 9 9.33 -51.28 -48.56
CA LEU A 9 8.55 -50.05 -48.82
C LEU A 9 7.44 -49.93 -47.74
N PRO A 10 6.65 -48.84 -47.62
CA PRO A 10 6.55 -47.59 -48.42
C PRO A 10 6.92 -46.35 -47.54
N VAL A 11 6.59 -45.06 -47.78
CA VAL A 11 5.65 -44.34 -48.70
C VAL A 11 6.21 -42.95 -49.09
N TYR A 12 5.58 -42.31 -50.08
CA TYR A 12 5.69 -40.90 -50.51
C TYR A 12 4.28 -40.42 -50.94
N PRO A 13 3.98 -39.13 -51.24
CA PRO A 13 4.55 -37.84 -50.84
C PRO A 13 3.46 -36.78 -50.43
N ALA A 14 3.82 -35.49 -50.40
CA ALA A 14 2.95 -34.29 -50.32
C ALA A 14 2.28 -34.04 -48.93
N ILE A 15 1.98 -32.81 -48.48
CA ILE A 15 1.46 -31.62 -49.18
C ILE A 15 2.12 -30.31 -48.68
N LEU A 16 2.34 -29.36 -49.60
CA LEU A 16 2.65 -27.95 -49.34
C LEU A 16 1.35 -27.19 -49.01
N SER A 17 1.26 -26.54 -47.85
CA SER A 17 0.18 -25.59 -47.56
C SER A 17 0.70 -24.36 -46.80
N LEU A 18 0.72 -23.24 -47.50
CA LEU A 18 0.90 -21.91 -46.97
C LEU A 18 -0.36 -21.51 -46.20
N LEU A 19 -0.25 -20.97 -44.98
CA LEU A 19 -1.26 -20.04 -44.45
C LEU A 19 -0.64 -19.14 -43.38
N ALA A 20 -0.38 -17.88 -43.74
CA ALA A 20 -0.12 -16.84 -42.76
C ALA A 20 -1.46 -16.46 -42.12
N LEU A 21 -1.54 -16.48 -40.78
CA LEU A 21 -2.71 -15.96 -40.07
C LEU A 21 -2.35 -14.65 -39.38
N THR A 22 -2.81 -13.56 -39.99
CA THR A 22 -2.77 -12.21 -39.46
C THR A 22 -3.69 -12.07 -38.26
N SER A 23 -3.21 -11.32 -37.26
CA SER A 23 -3.92 -10.68 -36.14
C SER A 23 -5.43 -10.91 -36.00
N THR A 24 -5.82 -11.58 -34.91
CA THR A 24 -6.98 -11.15 -34.12
C THR A 24 -6.50 -10.80 -32.73
N ALA A 25 -6.18 -9.52 -32.52
CA ALA A 25 -6.14 -8.99 -31.16
C ALA A 25 -7.56 -9.07 -30.60
N VAL A 26 -7.78 -9.95 -29.64
CA VAL A 26 -8.99 -9.90 -28.81
C VAL A 26 -8.91 -8.63 -27.98
N ALA A 27 -9.59 -7.60 -28.45
CA ALA A 27 -10.00 -6.50 -27.59
C ALA A 27 -11.01 -7.10 -26.59
N SER A 28 -10.54 -7.41 -25.39
CA SER A 28 -11.43 -7.69 -24.27
C SER A 28 -12.30 -6.45 -24.06
N ASP A 29 -13.59 -6.59 -24.32
CA ASP A 29 -14.57 -5.54 -24.08
C ASP A 29 -14.49 -5.07 -22.63
N ALA A 30 -14.72 -3.79 -22.40
CA ALA A 30 -14.54 -3.15 -21.10
C ALA A 30 -15.73 -3.44 -20.17
N GLU A 31 -16.00 -4.71 -19.91
CA GLU A 31 -16.87 -5.11 -18.80
C GLU A 31 -16.19 -4.72 -17.48
N ALA A 32 -16.97 -4.16 -16.55
CA ALA A 32 -16.54 -3.79 -15.21
C ALA A 32 -16.21 -5.03 -14.36
N THR A 33 -15.14 -5.71 -14.75
CA THR A 33 -14.59 -6.87 -14.08
C THR A 33 -14.22 -6.44 -12.69
N THR A 34 -14.90 -6.97 -11.68
CA THR A 34 -14.48 -6.86 -10.29
C THR A 34 -13.16 -7.62 -10.18
N THR A 35 -12.04 -6.93 -10.42
CA THR A 35 -10.71 -7.49 -10.29
C THR A 35 -10.60 -8.09 -8.91
N VAL A 36 -10.39 -9.41 -8.83
CA VAL A 36 -10.14 -10.09 -7.56
C VAL A 36 -8.73 -9.71 -7.14
N THR A 37 -8.58 -8.50 -6.59
CA THR A 37 -7.30 -7.95 -6.17
C THR A 37 -6.72 -8.89 -5.12
N ALA A 38 -5.47 -9.31 -5.33
CA ALA A 38 -4.91 -10.52 -4.72
C ALA A 38 -4.46 -10.31 -3.26
N CYS A 39 -5.44 -10.05 -2.37
CA CYS A 39 -5.31 -9.85 -0.92
C CYS A 39 -4.91 -11.14 -0.18
N THR A 40 -3.80 -11.74 -0.59
CA THR A 40 -3.31 -13.05 -0.14
C THR A 40 -1.78 -13.06 -0.14
N ALA A 41 -1.16 -13.74 0.82
CA ALA A 41 0.30 -13.89 0.89
C ALA A 41 0.70 -15.33 1.22
N SER A 42 1.94 -15.69 0.88
CA SER A 42 2.56 -16.96 1.30
C SER A 42 3.85 -16.68 2.06
N SER A 43 4.03 -17.37 3.19
CA SER A 43 5.29 -17.37 3.95
C SER A 43 6.36 -18.21 3.25
N THR A 44 7.62 -17.90 3.48
CA THR A 44 8.76 -18.76 3.13
C THR A 44 8.70 -20.16 3.79
N SER A 45 7.89 -20.31 4.85
CA SER A 45 7.60 -21.60 5.50
C SER A 45 6.48 -22.42 4.84
N GLY A 46 5.83 -21.90 3.79
CA GLY A 46 4.71 -22.54 3.10
C GLY A 46 3.32 -22.26 3.70
N ALA A 47 3.22 -21.47 4.77
CA ALA A 47 1.93 -21.00 5.29
C ALA A 47 1.27 -20.01 4.31
N PHE A 48 -0.04 -20.15 4.09
CA PHE A 48 -0.84 -19.26 3.24
C PHE A 48 -1.77 -18.38 4.08
N PHE A 49 -1.87 -17.11 3.74
CA PHE A 49 -2.72 -16.11 4.39
C PHE A 49 -3.70 -15.54 3.37
N ASP A 50 -5.00 -15.58 3.69
CA ASP A 50 -6.06 -14.98 2.88
C ASP A 50 -6.78 -13.94 3.74
N LEU A 51 -6.58 -12.66 3.43
CA LEU A 51 -7.16 -11.54 4.16
C LEU A 51 -8.48 -11.05 3.52
N ARG A 52 -8.94 -11.66 2.41
CA ARG A 52 -10.22 -11.31 1.76
C ARG A 52 -11.44 -11.46 2.68
N PRO A 53 -11.51 -12.39 3.66
CA PRO A 53 -12.60 -12.41 4.64
C PRO A 53 -12.58 -11.23 5.62
N ASP A 54 -11.42 -10.61 5.83
CA ASP A 54 -11.24 -9.46 6.73
C ASP A 54 -11.40 -8.10 6.00
N ALA A 55 -11.46 -8.09 4.67
CA ALA A 55 -11.76 -6.87 3.92
C ALA A 55 -13.20 -6.43 4.18
N ALA A 56 -13.40 -5.25 4.77
CA ALA A 56 -14.73 -4.68 4.97
C ALA A 56 -15.37 -4.33 3.61
N ILE A 57 -16.69 -4.56 3.49
CA ILE A 57 -17.44 -4.39 2.26
C ILE A 57 -18.67 -3.52 2.53
N LYS A 58 -18.92 -2.56 1.64
CA LYS A 58 -20.08 -1.67 1.71
C LYS A 58 -21.40 -2.48 1.72
N PRO A 59 -22.30 -2.25 2.68
CA PRO A 59 -23.65 -2.78 2.64
C PRO A 59 -24.36 -2.40 1.33
N LYS A 60 -25.34 -3.20 0.93
CA LYS A 60 -26.27 -2.79 -0.12
C LYS A 60 -27.11 -1.58 0.35
N PRO A 61 -27.76 -0.84 -0.57
CA PRO A 61 -28.64 0.29 -0.22
C PRO A 61 -29.83 -0.08 0.70
N ASP A 62 -30.22 -1.36 0.72
CA ASP A 62 -31.25 -1.90 1.62
C ASP A 62 -30.71 -2.25 3.03
N GLY A 63 -29.44 -1.94 3.32
CA GLY A 63 -28.74 -2.30 4.56
C GLY A 63 -28.34 -3.78 4.64
N SER A 64 -28.68 -4.60 3.65
CA SER A 64 -28.39 -6.04 3.68
C SER A 64 -26.95 -6.36 3.29
N ARG A 65 -26.46 -7.47 3.82
CA ARG A 65 -25.11 -8.00 3.51
C ARG A 65 -25.04 -8.43 2.04
N PRO A 66 -24.00 -8.06 1.27
CA PRO A 66 -23.77 -8.60 -0.07
C PRO A 66 -23.61 -10.12 -0.04
N SER A 67 -24.26 -10.85 -0.94
CA SER A 67 -24.28 -12.33 -0.92
C SER A 67 -22.89 -12.97 -1.05
N HIS A 68 -21.94 -12.25 -1.66
CA HIS A 68 -20.56 -12.67 -1.85
C HIS A 68 -19.63 -12.29 -0.68
N SER A 69 -20.12 -11.58 0.36
CA SER A 69 -19.27 -11.10 1.46
C SER A 69 -18.72 -12.23 2.35
N ARG A 70 -19.31 -13.44 2.32
CA ARG A 70 -18.86 -14.62 3.09
C ARG A 70 -18.60 -14.38 4.58
N GLY A 71 -19.35 -13.45 5.19
CA GLY A 71 -19.21 -13.09 6.61
C GLY A 71 -18.32 -11.87 6.89
N ALA A 72 -17.72 -11.27 5.85
CA ALA A 72 -16.87 -10.09 5.97
C ALA A 72 -17.51 -8.92 6.77
N PRO A 73 -16.67 -8.04 7.36
CA PRO A 73 -17.13 -6.83 8.03
C PRO A 73 -17.94 -5.95 7.08
N LEU A 74 -18.88 -5.20 7.66
CA LEU A 74 -19.74 -4.25 6.94
C LEU A 74 -19.42 -2.78 7.28
N THR A 75 -18.39 -2.58 8.12
CA THR A 75 -17.95 -1.30 8.66
C THR A 75 -16.44 -1.34 8.76
N ASP A 76 -15.79 -0.19 8.59
CA ASP A 76 -14.34 -0.06 8.73
C ASP A 76 -13.84 -0.38 10.14
N TYR A 77 -12.60 -0.85 10.22
CA TYR A 77 -11.90 -1.04 11.48
C TYR A 77 -11.58 0.33 12.09
N LYS A 78 -11.77 0.45 13.41
CA LYS A 78 -11.41 1.65 14.17
C LYS A 78 -10.30 1.29 15.17
N ALA A 79 -9.15 1.95 15.07
CA ALA A 79 -8.02 1.79 15.99
C ALA A 79 -7.82 3.06 16.83
N ARG A 80 -7.49 2.89 18.12
CA ARG A 80 -7.31 4.01 19.06
C ARG A 80 -5.87 4.52 19.01
N GLY A 81 -5.68 5.77 18.57
CA GLY A 81 -4.39 6.45 18.57
C GLY A 81 -4.15 7.25 19.84
N TRP A 82 -4.02 6.58 20.99
CA TRP A 82 -3.79 7.23 22.29
C TRP A 82 -2.61 8.22 22.27
N ASP A 83 -1.50 7.85 21.64
CA ASP A 83 -0.29 8.69 21.52
C ASP A 83 -0.39 9.81 20.46
N TYR A 84 -1.46 9.81 19.66
CA TYR A 84 -1.68 10.71 18.53
C TYR A 84 -2.89 11.65 18.71
N GLY A 85 -3.60 11.54 19.85
CA GLY A 85 -4.79 12.35 20.14
C GLY A 85 -5.98 12.10 19.21
N SER A 86 -5.90 11.13 18.29
CA SER A 86 -6.84 10.90 17.21
C SER A 86 -7.16 9.40 17.08
N ASN A 87 -8.36 9.08 16.59
CA ASN A 87 -8.69 7.70 16.23
C ASN A 87 -8.45 7.47 14.73
N PHE A 88 -8.00 6.26 14.40
CA PHE A 88 -7.73 5.84 13.03
C PHE A 88 -8.90 5.01 12.51
N THR A 89 -9.32 5.29 11.28
CA THR A 89 -10.24 4.44 10.52
C THR A 89 -9.46 3.78 9.40
N LEU A 90 -9.68 2.49 9.17
CA LEU A 90 -9.04 1.76 8.10
C LEU A 90 -9.86 0.57 7.63
N ASN A 91 -9.63 0.16 6.39
CA ASN A 91 -10.05 -1.12 5.85
C ASN A 91 -8.82 -1.96 5.53
N ILE A 92 -9.00 -3.25 5.22
CA ILE A 92 -7.96 -4.22 4.88
C ILE A 92 -8.12 -4.56 3.39
N CYS A 93 -7.07 -4.31 2.60
CA CYS A 93 -7.01 -4.52 1.14
C CYS A 93 -8.01 -3.76 0.26
N ASN A 94 -9.01 -3.11 0.85
CA ASN A 94 -10.06 -2.33 0.21
C ASN A 94 -9.99 -0.86 0.66
N ALA A 95 -10.55 0.06 -0.12
CA ALA A 95 -10.85 1.43 0.34
C ALA A 95 -11.86 1.43 1.50
N VAL A 96 -11.92 2.51 2.27
CA VAL A 96 -12.87 2.63 3.38
C VAL A 96 -14.32 2.57 2.91
N VAL A 97 -15.18 1.97 3.73
CA VAL A 97 -16.62 1.81 3.48
C VAL A 97 -17.38 3.09 3.79
N GLU A 98 -17.00 3.77 4.86
CA GLU A 98 -17.49 5.08 5.26
C GLU A 98 -17.09 6.14 4.21
N PRO A 99 -18.04 6.93 3.67
CA PRO A 99 -17.71 7.98 2.73
C PRO A 99 -16.88 9.07 3.44
N ILE A 100 -15.86 9.56 2.76
CA ILE A 100 -15.03 10.68 3.21
C ILE A 100 -14.98 11.76 2.14
N GLU A 101 -14.85 13.00 2.60
CA GLU A 101 -14.78 14.21 1.79
C GLU A 101 -13.76 15.19 2.41
N ASP A 102 -13.40 16.23 1.67
CA ASP A 102 -12.46 17.29 2.09
C ASP A 102 -11.14 16.76 2.67
N VAL A 103 -10.51 15.80 1.97
CA VAL A 103 -9.27 15.16 2.42
C VAL A 103 -8.05 16.05 2.14
N HIS A 104 -7.38 16.48 3.21
CA HIS A 104 -6.27 17.42 3.16
C HIS A 104 -5.15 16.97 2.19
N GLY A 105 -4.95 17.73 1.12
CA GLY A 105 -3.89 17.53 0.14
C GLY A 105 -4.07 16.31 -0.79
N ILE A 106 -5.27 15.73 -0.87
CA ILE A 106 -5.62 14.68 -1.83
C ILE A 106 -6.75 15.17 -2.74
N GLU A 107 -6.57 15.01 -4.05
CA GLU A 107 -7.58 15.32 -5.08
C GLU A 107 -8.85 14.46 -4.94
N ASP A 108 -10.02 15.07 -5.08
CA ASP A 108 -11.37 14.49 -4.92
C ASP A 108 -11.55 13.17 -5.70
N SER A 109 -11.00 13.11 -6.92
CA SER A 109 -11.04 11.94 -7.79
C SER A 109 -10.39 10.68 -7.18
N LYS A 110 -9.55 10.85 -6.16
CA LYS A 110 -8.78 9.79 -5.48
C LYS A 110 -9.35 9.42 -4.11
N TRP A 111 -10.33 10.14 -3.55
CA TRP A 111 -10.86 9.85 -2.21
C TRP A 111 -11.46 8.44 -2.10
N GLN A 112 -12.10 7.96 -3.17
CA GLN A 112 -12.66 6.60 -3.26
C GLN A 112 -11.61 5.48 -3.15
N ASN A 113 -10.31 5.80 -3.26
CA ASN A 113 -9.22 4.83 -3.13
C ASN A 113 -8.55 4.86 -1.75
N ILE A 114 -8.94 5.74 -0.83
CA ILE A 114 -8.30 5.85 0.49
C ILE A 114 -8.68 4.64 1.35
N SER A 115 -7.68 3.99 1.95
CA SER A 115 -7.87 2.77 2.76
C SER A 115 -7.62 2.96 4.24
N ALA A 116 -7.02 4.07 4.64
CA ALA A 116 -6.85 4.44 6.03
C ALA A 116 -6.80 5.97 6.16
N TYR A 117 -7.41 6.51 7.22
CA TYR A 117 -7.42 7.94 7.52
C TYR A 117 -7.51 8.20 9.04
N TYR A 118 -7.23 9.44 9.44
CA TYR A 118 -7.65 10.00 10.73
C TYR A 118 -8.34 11.34 10.51
N VAL A 119 -9.04 11.82 11.54
CA VAL A 119 -9.61 13.16 11.58
C VAL A 119 -8.88 13.94 12.65
N SER A 120 -8.43 15.16 12.33
CA SER A 120 -7.77 16.08 13.25
C SER A 120 -8.25 17.49 12.98
N GLU A 121 -8.60 18.24 14.03
CA GLU A 121 -9.14 19.62 13.95
C GLU A 121 -10.39 19.79 13.05
N GLY A 122 -11.05 18.68 12.68
CA GLY A 122 -12.22 18.64 11.80
C GLY A 122 -11.91 18.24 10.34
N GLU A 123 -10.64 18.16 9.96
CA GLU A 123 -10.20 17.79 8.61
C GLU A 123 -9.82 16.30 8.50
N TYR A 124 -10.02 15.72 7.32
CA TYR A 124 -9.62 14.35 7.01
C TYR A 124 -8.18 14.28 6.51
N TYR A 125 -7.38 13.40 7.12
CA TYR A 125 -5.99 13.14 6.72
C TYR A 125 -5.83 11.69 6.29
N SER A 126 -5.49 11.47 5.01
CA SER A 126 -5.25 10.14 4.44
C SER A 126 -3.92 9.56 4.93
N LEU A 127 -3.94 8.29 5.31
CA LEU A 127 -2.76 7.49 5.65
C LEU A 127 -2.25 6.66 4.46
N GLY A 128 -3.00 6.63 3.37
CA GLY A 128 -2.64 5.97 2.12
C GLY A 128 -3.83 5.37 1.36
N PHE A 129 -3.59 5.11 0.09
CA PHE A 129 -4.52 4.46 -0.83
C PHE A 129 -4.52 2.93 -0.69
N GLN A 130 -5.53 2.32 -1.31
CA GLN A 130 -5.75 0.89 -1.37
C GLN A 130 -4.57 0.13 -1.94
N SER A 131 -4.04 -0.76 -1.10
CA SER A 131 -3.09 -1.79 -1.46
C SER A 131 -3.67 -3.13 -1.08
N ALA A 132 -3.70 -4.08 -2.01
CA ALA A 132 -4.10 -5.46 -1.75
C ALA A 132 -2.89 -6.42 -1.80
N ASN A 133 -1.67 -5.90 -1.59
CA ASN A 133 -0.42 -6.66 -1.70
C ASN A 133 0.23 -6.86 -0.32
N PRO A 134 -0.29 -7.76 0.54
CA PRO A 134 0.33 -8.05 1.82
C PRO A 134 1.64 -8.85 1.61
N ILE A 135 2.70 -8.50 2.36
CA ILE A 135 4.02 -9.14 2.28
C ILE A 135 4.38 -9.80 3.61
N THR A 136 4.99 -10.98 3.58
CA THR A 136 5.46 -11.65 4.81
C THR A 136 6.87 -11.20 5.17
N ARG A 137 7.07 -10.69 6.40
CA ARG A 137 8.38 -10.33 6.94
C ARG A 137 8.65 -11.14 8.21
N GLY A 138 9.41 -12.22 8.08
CA GLY A 138 9.68 -13.14 9.19
C GLY A 138 8.40 -13.85 9.65
N LYS A 139 7.90 -13.49 10.84
CA LYS A 139 6.65 -14.03 11.42
C LYS A 139 5.45 -13.10 11.29
N GLU A 140 5.65 -11.90 10.75
CA GLU A 140 4.62 -10.88 10.61
C GLU A 140 4.13 -10.81 9.16
N LEU A 141 2.84 -10.56 9.01
CA LEU A 141 2.25 -10.18 7.73
C LEU A 141 2.09 -8.66 7.73
N ILE A 142 2.63 -7.99 6.71
CA ILE A 142 2.64 -6.53 6.60
C ILE A 142 1.78 -6.10 5.43
N LEU A 143 0.86 -5.17 5.66
CA LEU A 143 0.15 -4.45 4.61
C LEU A 143 0.59 -2.97 4.63
N GLN A 144 0.95 -2.45 3.45
CA GLN A 144 1.51 -1.12 3.28
C GLN A 144 0.55 -0.24 2.49
N TYR A 145 0.19 0.91 3.03
CA TYR A 145 -0.59 1.95 2.35
C TYR A 145 0.30 3.16 2.06
N GLU A 146 0.19 3.70 0.85
CA GLU A 146 1.05 4.76 0.31
C GLU A 146 0.23 5.83 -0.42
N GLY A 147 0.83 6.99 -0.73
CA GLY A 147 0.09 8.10 -1.35
C GLY A 147 -0.92 8.77 -0.41
N GLY A 148 -0.65 8.73 0.91
CA GLY A 148 -1.43 9.44 1.91
C GLY A 148 -1.28 10.96 1.78
N SER A 149 -1.99 11.70 2.65
CA SER A 149 -1.91 13.15 2.72
C SER A 149 -0.45 13.63 2.89
N PRO A 150 -0.07 14.75 2.25
CA PRO A 150 1.29 15.26 2.33
C PRO A 150 1.65 15.50 3.78
N CYS A 151 2.71 14.84 4.25
CA CYS A 151 3.14 14.98 5.62
C CYS A 151 3.75 16.37 5.82
N GLY A 152 3.37 17.02 6.92
CA GLY A 152 3.82 18.38 7.24
C GLY A 152 5.33 18.56 7.07
N ALA A 153 5.71 19.72 6.53
CA ALA A 153 7.08 20.05 6.17
C ALA A 153 8.05 19.65 7.29
N ARG A 154 9.01 18.79 6.97
CA ARG A 154 10.15 18.60 7.87
C ARG A 154 10.79 19.97 7.96
N LYS A 155 10.84 20.57 9.16
CA LYS A 155 11.71 21.73 9.39
C LYS A 155 13.10 21.29 8.93
N SER A 156 13.55 21.86 7.82
CA SER A 156 14.89 21.63 7.32
C SER A 156 15.83 21.94 8.47
N SER A 157 16.77 21.04 8.76
CA SER A 157 17.83 21.32 9.72
C SER A 157 18.87 22.30 9.17
N SER A 158 18.48 23.13 8.19
CA SER A 158 18.97 24.50 8.00
C SER A 158 18.56 25.35 9.21
N SER A 159 18.98 24.92 10.41
CA SER A 159 19.27 25.87 11.46
C SER A 159 20.52 26.63 11.01
N SER A 160 20.33 27.61 10.13
CA SER A 160 21.07 28.86 10.19
C SER A 160 20.78 29.44 11.57
N ARG A 161 21.48 28.88 12.57
CA ARG A 161 21.47 29.36 13.94
C ARG A 161 22.05 30.76 13.81
N SER A 162 21.20 31.78 13.81
CA SER A 162 21.68 33.15 13.95
C SER A 162 22.50 33.17 15.25
N LEU A 163 23.82 33.26 15.12
CA LEU A 163 24.77 33.14 16.24
C LEU A 163 24.77 34.41 17.12
N GLY A 164 23.64 35.10 17.20
CA GLY A 164 23.45 36.35 17.94
C GLY A 164 23.04 36.18 19.40
N ASP A 165 22.50 35.03 19.80
CA ASP A 165 22.04 34.79 21.18
C ASP A 165 22.54 33.45 21.74
N ARG A 166 23.87 33.34 21.86
CA ARG A 166 24.51 32.33 22.69
C ARG A 166 25.31 33.03 23.78
N SER A 167 24.78 32.92 25.00
CA SER A 167 25.42 33.25 26.28
C SER A 167 26.94 33.10 26.26
N SER A 168 27.65 34.07 26.84
CA SER A 168 29.08 34.38 26.65
C SER A 168 30.07 33.38 27.27
N VAL A 169 29.73 32.09 27.35
CA VAL A 169 30.47 31.09 28.14
C VAL A 169 31.61 30.41 27.36
N HIS A 170 31.63 30.50 26.03
CA HIS A 170 32.61 29.79 25.16
C HIS A 170 33.24 30.68 24.06
N ALA A 171 33.64 31.90 24.40
CA ALA A 171 34.28 32.87 23.49
C ALA A 171 35.75 32.54 23.11
N GLY A 172 36.08 31.27 22.82
CA GLY A 172 37.46 30.83 22.59
C GLY A 172 37.67 29.65 21.63
N ALA A 173 36.60 29.03 21.11
CA ALA A 173 36.71 27.92 20.17
C ALA A 173 36.47 28.40 18.73
N ALA A 174 37.52 28.85 18.06
CA ALA A 174 37.49 29.15 16.62
C ALA A 174 37.48 27.84 15.82
N TYR A 175 36.30 27.37 15.43
CA TYR A 175 36.19 26.32 14.42
C TYR A 175 36.43 26.95 13.04
N ARG A 176 37.32 26.36 12.23
CA ARG A 176 37.52 26.83 10.84
C ARG A 176 36.38 26.25 10.01
N ASP A 177 35.64 27.13 9.35
CA ASP A 177 34.67 26.71 8.35
C ASP A 177 35.41 26.22 7.10
N TYR A 178 34.90 25.15 6.50
CA TYR A 178 35.32 24.69 5.18
C TYR A 178 34.12 24.90 4.27
N GLU A 179 34.12 26.02 3.55
CA GLU A 179 33.12 26.31 2.52
C GLU A 179 33.18 25.18 1.47
N ASN A 180 32.08 24.45 1.35
CA ASN A 180 31.89 23.42 0.32
C ASN A 180 30.67 23.82 -0.51
N ASP A 181 30.94 24.69 -1.49
CA ASP A 181 29.94 25.25 -2.39
C ASP A 181 29.57 24.23 -3.47
N GLU A 182 28.72 23.25 -3.12
CA GLU A 182 27.97 22.45 -4.09
C GLU A 182 26.49 22.84 -4.06
N GLU A 183 26.13 23.80 -4.92
CA GLU A 183 24.73 24.09 -5.26
C GLU A 183 24.07 22.80 -5.79
N THR A 184 23.12 22.27 -5.02
CA THR A 184 22.21 21.21 -5.49
C THR A 184 20.82 21.82 -5.71
N PRO A 185 20.21 21.64 -6.89
CA PRO A 185 18.95 22.29 -7.22
C PRO A 185 17.80 21.76 -6.36
N GLU A 186 16.84 22.64 -6.04
CA GLU A 186 15.70 22.32 -5.20
C GLU A 186 14.77 21.28 -5.86
N GLU A 187 14.84 20.02 -5.44
CA GLU A 187 13.79 19.05 -5.69
C GLU A 187 12.65 19.24 -4.66
N ASP A 188 11.43 19.46 -5.15
CA ASP A 188 10.22 19.51 -4.33
C ASP A 188 10.00 18.16 -3.64
N ALA A 189 10.46 18.06 -2.40
CA ALA A 189 10.52 16.83 -1.63
C ALA A 189 9.15 16.42 -1.08
N THR A 190 8.23 16.05 -1.99
CA THR A 190 7.01 15.28 -1.73
C THR A 190 7.42 13.93 -1.11
N THR A 191 7.64 13.95 0.21
CA THR A 191 8.19 12.82 0.94
C THR A 191 7.09 11.79 1.15
N ASN A 192 6.95 10.88 0.19
CA ASN A 192 6.05 9.73 0.24
C ASN A 192 6.33 8.90 1.49
N ARG A 193 5.51 9.11 2.54
CA ARG A 193 5.54 8.33 3.77
C ARG A 193 4.48 7.24 3.68
N ALA A 194 4.88 6.02 4.00
CA ALA A 194 4.01 4.86 4.02
C ALA A 194 3.51 4.55 5.44
N THR A 195 2.27 4.06 5.52
CA THR A 195 1.68 3.52 6.74
C THR A 195 1.77 2.00 6.71
N MET A 196 2.40 1.42 7.73
CA MET A 196 2.59 -0.03 7.84
C MET A 196 1.63 -0.62 8.86
N ILE A 197 0.95 -1.69 8.47
CA ILE A 197 0.05 -2.45 9.33
C ILE A 197 0.62 -3.86 9.49
N GLY A 198 1.05 -4.19 10.70
CA GLY A 198 1.50 -5.53 11.07
C GLY A 198 0.34 -6.36 11.64
N PHE A 199 0.12 -7.54 11.07
CA PHE A 199 -0.81 -8.54 11.59
C PHE A 199 -0.02 -9.63 12.30
N ALA A 200 -0.24 -9.78 13.62
CA ALA A 200 0.34 -10.86 14.40
C ALA A 200 -0.50 -12.14 14.25
N GLY A 201 -0.10 -13.01 13.31
CA GLY A 201 -0.75 -14.29 13.07
C GLY A 201 -0.31 -15.38 14.06
N ASN A 202 -1.26 -15.97 14.80
CA ASN A 202 -1.03 -17.19 15.58
C ASN A 202 -1.62 -18.39 14.80
N PRO A 203 -0.80 -19.34 14.29
CA PRO A 203 -1.23 -20.33 13.28
C PRO A 203 -2.20 -21.42 13.76
N ARG A 204 -2.91 -21.22 14.89
CA ARG A 204 -3.85 -22.19 15.47
C ARG A 204 -5.23 -21.63 15.84
N LEU A 205 -5.52 -20.34 15.68
CA LEU A 205 -6.84 -19.79 16.01
C LEU A 205 -7.46 -18.93 14.91
N SER A 206 -8.74 -19.22 14.64
CA SER A 206 -9.69 -18.41 13.88
C SER A 206 -10.16 -17.16 14.63
N SER A 207 -9.32 -16.61 15.51
CA SER A 207 -9.58 -15.37 16.25
C SER A 207 -8.91 -14.20 15.51
N SER A 208 -9.63 -13.09 15.36
CA SER A 208 -9.18 -11.90 14.62
C SER A 208 -7.71 -11.54 14.90
N PRO A 209 -6.89 -11.28 13.87
CA PRO A 209 -5.48 -10.94 14.07
C PRO A 209 -5.35 -9.66 14.89
N ALA A 210 -4.36 -9.62 15.79
CA ALA A 210 -4.00 -8.37 16.45
C ALA A 210 -3.36 -7.44 15.41
N ILE A 211 -4.01 -6.29 15.18
CA ILE A 211 -3.60 -5.27 14.21
C ILE A 211 -2.72 -4.25 14.93
N GLY A 212 -1.43 -4.22 14.60
CA GLY A 212 -0.50 -3.17 15.03
C GLY A 212 -0.25 -2.17 13.91
N MET A 213 -0.59 -0.90 14.11
CA MET A 213 -0.30 0.16 13.14
C MET A 213 1.00 0.87 13.51
N SER A 214 1.87 1.09 12.53
CA SER A 214 3.10 1.88 12.66
C SER A 214 3.22 2.87 11.49
N SER A 215 3.04 4.14 11.79
CA SER A 215 3.09 5.25 10.82
C SER A 215 4.47 5.92 10.82
N ALA A 216 5.16 5.91 9.69
CA ALA A 216 6.52 6.44 9.57
C ALA A 216 6.55 7.99 9.47
N GLY A 217 6.36 8.68 10.60
CA GLY A 217 6.66 10.10 10.74
C GLY A 217 5.49 11.05 10.51
N MET A 218 4.34 10.77 11.12
CA MET A 218 3.31 11.78 11.38
C MET A 218 3.92 13.00 12.09
N PRO A 219 3.45 14.23 11.79
CA PRO A 219 3.73 15.37 12.65
C PRO A 219 3.13 15.12 14.04
N ARG A 220 3.94 15.27 15.10
CA ARG A 220 3.39 15.40 16.45
C ARG A 220 2.83 16.81 16.59
N PHE A 221 1.52 16.96 16.44
CA PHE A 221 0.86 18.19 16.83
C PHE A 221 1.01 18.38 18.35
N PRO A 222 1.30 19.60 18.83
CA PRO A 222 1.31 19.87 20.26
C PRO A 222 -0.11 19.69 20.79
N SER A 223 -0.28 18.83 21.78
CA SER A 223 -1.54 18.74 22.53
C SER A 223 -1.87 20.12 23.12
N SER A 224 -3.00 20.70 22.71
CA SER A 224 -3.53 21.91 23.34
C SER A 224 -3.77 21.67 24.84
N PRO A 225 -3.53 22.68 25.69
CA PRO A 225 -3.63 22.56 27.15
C PRO A 225 -5.09 22.49 27.65
#